data_AF-A0A1V6N7R1-F1
#
_entry.id   AF-A0A1V6N7R1-F1
#
_cell.length_a   1.000
_cell.length_b   1.000
_cell.length_c   1.000
_cell.angle_alpha   90.00
_cell.angle_beta   90.00
_cell.angle_gamma   90.00
#
_symmetry.space_group_name_H-M   'P 1'
#
loop_
_entity.id
_entity.type
_entity.pdbx_description
1 polymer ?
#
loop_
_entity_poly.entity_id
_entity_poly.type
_entity_poly.pdbx_seq_one_letter_code
_entity_poly.pdbx_strand_id
1 'polypeptide(L)'
;MRFTSRMSLVLPMAIHAMSTIEGATAACSDGLVNVVFNGPKNSSQFPEKFSKMPVASNWLTFKFGTAPKQIPMLLDNKETVKKAIDVINGPNPPEYLLTFNEPDHDYTTGKVRLTPHNASVLIKPLLESPGKHTKFIAPVPAKQMSSWLDEFFDECQCKDFFAAYNVHIYRGNVEDAKDEIKTFHDKFNDKPLWITEIGPGNKTLPCPNPPSWDKTTKFMKEIYAWGQSTEWIHKIFWNTGNQITSHVDNNVCNSYLLDGNNDPTPLLDPFNHLTCS
;
A
#
# COMPACT_ATOMS: atom_id res chain seq x y z
N MET A 1 72.98 10.05 22.11
CA MET A 1 71.74 10.69 21.61
C MET A 1 71.71 10.57 20.09
N ARG A 2 70.86 9.69 19.56
CA ARG A 2 70.53 9.60 18.13
C ARG A 2 69.03 9.34 18.04
N PHE A 3 68.30 10.34 17.56
CA PHE A 3 66.88 10.24 17.21
C PHE A 3 66.75 9.34 15.98
N THR A 4 65.91 8.32 16.06
CA THR A 4 65.44 7.60 14.86
C THR A 4 63.96 7.92 14.67
N SER A 5 63.70 8.57 13.54
CA SER A 5 62.37 8.96 13.06
C SER A 5 61.61 7.72 12.60
N ARG A 6 60.38 7.53 13.12
CA ARG A 6 59.43 6.54 12.57
C ARG A 6 58.77 7.15 11.34
N MET A 7 59.11 6.63 10.16
CA MET A 7 58.32 6.86 8.95
C MET A 7 56.96 6.18 9.09
N SER A 8 55.91 6.99 8.94
CA SER A 8 54.52 6.56 8.84
C SER A 8 54.29 5.98 7.44
N LEU A 9 53.90 4.69 7.35
CA LEU A 9 53.38 4.10 6.12
C LEU A 9 51.95 4.63 5.92
N VAL A 10 51.79 5.58 5.00
CA VAL A 10 50.47 5.95 4.46
C VAL A 10 50.16 4.94 3.37
N LEU A 11 49.21 4.03 3.63
CA LEU A 11 48.63 3.19 2.57
C LEU A 11 47.82 4.08 1.62
N PRO A 12 47.94 3.91 0.30
CA PRO A 12 47.06 4.59 -0.64
C PRO A 12 45.64 3.99 -0.53
N MET A 13 44.65 4.83 -0.24
CA MET A 13 43.24 4.49 -0.45
C MET A 13 43.03 4.17 -1.93
N ALA A 14 42.76 2.91 -2.23
CA ALA A 14 42.22 2.51 -3.53
C ALA A 14 40.79 3.05 -3.63
N ILE A 15 40.64 4.20 -4.30
CA ILE A 15 39.35 4.68 -4.80
C ILE A 15 38.86 3.62 -5.77
N HIS A 16 37.92 2.79 -5.33
CA HIS A 16 37.18 1.92 -6.22
C HIS A 16 36.29 2.82 -7.07
N ALA A 17 36.76 3.08 -8.30
CA ALA A 17 35.92 3.60 -9.35
C ALA A 17 34.75 2.62 -9.54
N MET A 18 33.56 3.00 -9.07
CA MET A 18 32.35 2.29 -9.41
C MET A 18 32.13 2.48 -10.90
N SER A 19 32.42 1.43 -11.66
CA SER A 19 32.06 1.29 -13.06
C SER A 19 30.54 1.41 -13.16
N THR A 20 30.04 2.55 -13.60
CA THR A 20 28.66 2.73 -14.01
C THR A 20 28.44 1.87 -15.25
N ILE A 21 27.85 0.70 -15.07
CA ILE A 21 27.28 -0.06 -16.18
C ILE A 21 26.03 0.71 -16.62
N GLU A 22 26.17 1.48 -17.70
CA GLU A 22 25.02 1.94 -18.48
C GLU A 22 24.28 0.70 -19.00
N GLY A 23 22.96 0.62 -18.74
CA GLY A 23 22.06 -0.20 -19.56
C GLY A 23 21.23 -1.28 -18.87
N ALA A 24 21.23 -1.41 -17.54
CA ALA A 24 20.20 -2.18 -16.83
C ALA A 24 19.35 -1.22 -16.01
N THR A 25 18.16 -0.90 -16.50
CA THR A 25 17.14 -0.24 -15.66
C THR A 25 16.87 -1.14 -14.47
N ALA A 26 17.17 -0.67 -13.26
CA ALA A 26 16.97 -1.45 -12.05
C ALA A 26 15.48 -1.80 -11.90
N ALA A 27 15.22 -3.06 -11.53
CA ALA A 27 13.88 -3.45 -11.11
C ALA A 27 13.54 -2.71 -9.81
N CYS A 28 12.25 -2.47 -9.58
CA CYS A 28 11.77 -1.95 -8.31
C CYS A 28 12.24 -2.82 -7.14
N SER A 29 12.44 -2.21 -5.98
CA SER A 29 12.80 -2.89 -4.76
C SER A 29 11.79 -3.97 -4.43
N ASP A 30 12.30 -5.09 -3.90
CA ASP A 30 11.48 -6.24 -3.56
C ASP A 30 10.34 -5.82 -2.64
N GLY A 31 9.11 -6.16 -3.04
CA GLY A 31 7.91 -5.87 -2.26
C GLY A 31 7.27 -4.50 -2.51
N LEU A 32 7.87 -3.60 -3.30
CA LEU A 32 7.30 -2.27 -3.59
C LEU A 32 6.04 -2.35 -4.45
N VAL A 33 6.05 -3.18 -5.50
CA VAL A 33 4.94 -3.30 -6.47
C VAL A 33 3.90 -4.31 -5.99
N ASN A 34 2.66 -3.85 -5.83
CA ASN A 34 1.52 -4.64 -5.36
C ASN A 34 0.23 -4.18 -6.06
N VAL A 35 -0.88 -4.92 -5.88
CA VAL A 35 -2.15 -4.63 -6.56
C VAL A 35 -3.36 -4.74 -5.64
N VAL A 36 -4.36 -3.90 -5.88
CA VAL A 36 -5.69 -3.98 -5.24
C VAL A 36 -6.67 -4.66 -6.19
N PHE A 37 -7.46 -5.60 -5.68
CA PHE A 37 -8.64 -6.10 -6.40
C PHE A 37 -9.92 -5.60 -5.75
N ASN A 38 -10.72 -4.95 -6.56
CA ASN A 38 -11.84 -4.13 -6.16
C ASN A 38 -13.16 -4.91 -6.33
N GLY A 39 -13.93 -5.02 -5.24
CA GLY A 39 -15.29 -5.58 -5.22
C GLY A 39 -15.42 -7.05 -4.77
N PRO A 40 -16.60 -7.44 -4.23
CA PRO A 40 -16.89 -8.82 -3.80
C PRO A 40 -17.17 -9.77 -4.96
N LYS A 41 -17.55 -9.23 -6.12
CA LYS A 41 -17.91 -10.02 -7.30
C LYS A 41 -16.63 -10.64 -7.86
N ASN A 42 -16.66 -11.95 -8.10
CA ASN A 42 -15.56 -12.70 -8.67
C ASN A 42 -14.30 -12.78 -7.79
N SER A 43 -14.40 -12.60 -6.46
CA SER A 43 -13.23 -12.69 -5.57
C SER A 43 -12.53 -14.05 -5.61
N SER A 44 -13.25 -15.12 -6.00
CA SER A 44 -12.66 -16.44 -6.26
C SER A 44 -11.73 -16.48 -7.47
N GLN A 45 -11.86 -15.53 -8.41
CA GLN A 45 -11.02 -15.41 -9.61
C GLN A 45 -9.77 -14.56 -9.37
N PHE A 46 -9.68 -13.81 -8.27
CA PHE A 46 -8.54 -12.91 -8.02
C PHE A 46 -7.19 -13.61 -7.99
N PRO A 47 -7.02 -14.83 -7.45
CA PRO A 47 -5.75 -15.55 -7.57
C PRO A 47 -5.31 -15.79 -9.03
N GLU A 48 -6.25 -16.15 -9.90
CA GLU A 48 -5.99 -16.34 -11.32
C GLU A 48 -5.64 -15.00 -12.00
N LYS A 49 -6.40 -13.94 -11.73
CA LYS A 49 -6.11 -12.59 -12.25
C LYS A 49 -4.74 -12.09 -11.81
N PHE A 50 -4.39 -12.30 -10.55
CA PHE A 50 -3.10 -11.93 -9.99
C PHE A 50 -1.93 -12.65 -10.67
N SER A 51 -2.12 -13.89 -11.13
CA SER A 51 -1.08 -14.61 -11.87
C SER A 51 -0.66 -13.93 -13.18
N LYS A 52 -1.48 -13.03 -13.74
CA LYS A 52 -1.17 -12.22 -14.91
C LYS A 52 -0.30 -10.99 -14.60
N MET A 53 0.03 -10.77 -13.32
CA MET A 53 0.74 -9.60 -12.80
C MET A 53 2.06 -10.02 -12.10
N PRO A 54 3.01 -10.68 -12.79
CA PRO A 54 4.17 -11.31 -12.17
C PRO A 54 5.09 -10.36 -11.41
N VAL A 55 5.09 -9.06 -11.73
CA VAL A 55 5.87 -8.05 -11.01
C VAL A 55 5.33 -7.77 -9.61
N ALA A 56 4.03 -8.02 -9.37
CA ALA A 56 3.40 -7.72 -8.10
C ALA A 56 3.76 -8.78 -7.05
N SER A 57 4.22 -8.32 -5.88
CA SER A 57 4.61 -9.18 -4.78
C SER A 57 3.40 -9.69 -4.00
N ASN A 58 2.46 -8.80 -3.72
CA ASN A 58 1.24 -9.09 -2.98
C ASN A 58 0.01 -8.49 -3.66
N TRP A 59 -1.15 -8.95 -3.21
CA TRP A 59 -2.44 -8.34 -3.53
C TRP A 59 -3.31 -8.19 -2.30
N LEU A 60 -4.24 -7.25 -2.33
CA LEU A 60 -5.28 -7.09 -1.31
C LEU A 60 -6.66 -6.97 -1.94
N THR A 61 -7.69 -7.11 -1.11
CA THR A 61 -9.08 -6.84 -1.45
C THR A 61 -9.82 -6.43 -0.18
N PHE A 62 -11.01 -5.86 -0.32
CA PHE A 62 -11.84 -5.37 0.80
C PHE A 62 -12.63 -6.48 1.50
N LYS A 63 -12.05 -7.68 1.54
CA LYS A 63 -12.55 -8.85 2.26
C LYS A 63 -11.40 -9.53 2.96
N PHE A 64 -11.68 -10.05 4.14
CA PHE A 64 -10.74 -10.93 4.82
C PHE A 64 -10.53 -12.22 4.01
N GLY A 65 -9.29 -12.47 3.61
CA GLY A 65 -8.88 -13.69 2.92
C GLY A 65 -7.42 -14.00 3.17
N THR A 66 -7.07 -15.27 3.02
CA THR A 66 -5.74 -15.83 3.32
C THR A 66 -5.21 -16.63 2.13
N ALA A 67 -5.62 -16.27 0.91
CA ALA A 67 -5.11 -16.90 -0.29
C ALA A 67 -3.60 -16.60 -0.44
N PRO A 68 -2.84 -17.42 -1.20
CA PRO A 68 -1.42 -17.16 -1.43
C PRO A 68 -1.15 -15.73 -1.91
N LYS A 69 -0.17 -15.07 -1.28
CA LYS A 69 0.23 -13.67 -1.52
C LYS A 69 -0.85 -12.61 -1.24
N GLN A 70 -2.06 -13.00 -0.81
CA GLN A 70 -3.08 -12.08 -0.33
C GLN A 70 -2.67 -11.54 1.04
N ILE A 71 -2.66 -10.22 1.20
CA ILE A 71 -2.59 -9.62 2.54
C ILE A 71 -4.02 -9.52 3.07
N PRO A 72 -4.35 -10.18 4.22
CA PRO A 72 -5.67 -10.06 4.80
C PRO A 72 -5.92 -8.64 5.30
N MET A 73 -7.18 -8.21 5.22
CA MET A 73 -7.66 -6.92 5.71
C MET A 73 -8.85 -7.14 6.65
N LEU A 74 -8.86 -6.47 7.80
CA LEU A 74 -9.96 -6.54 8.74
C LEU A 74 -11.21 -5.84 8.19
N LEU A 75 -12.35 -6.39 8.55
CA LEU A 75 -13.65 -5.75 8.39
C LEU A 75 -14.13 -5.23 9.75
N ASP A 76 -15.09 -4.31 9.71
CA ASP A 76 -15.60 -3.60 10.89
C ASP A 76 -16.60 -4.46 11.71
N ASN A 77 -16.26 -5.73 11.98
CA ASN A 77 -17.10 -6.65 12.75
C ASN A 77 -16.30 -7.64 13.60
N LYS A 78 -16.92 -8.09 14.70
CA LYS A 78 -16.31 -9.00 15.68
C LYS A 78 -15.93 -10.36 15.10
N GLU A 79 -16.69 -10.86 14.11
CA GLU A 79 -16.42 -12.14 13.48
C GLU A 79 -15.08 -12.12 12.73
N THR A 80 -14.80 -11.04 12.00
CA THR A 80 -13.56 -10.89 11.25
C THR A 80 -12.37 -10.70 12.19
N VAL A 81 -12.54 -9.97 13.30
CA VAL A 81 -11.51 -9.86 14.34
C VAL A 81 -11.18 -11.24 14.93
N LYS A 82 -12.20 -12.03 15.29
CA LYS A 82 -11.99 -13.40 15.80
C LYS A 82 -11.25 -14.26 14.78
N LYS A 83 -11.67 -14.23 13.52
CA LYS A 83 -11.01 -14.95 12.42
C LYS A 83 -9.55 -14.52 12.24
N ALA A 84 -9.26 -13.24 12.38
CA ALA A 84 -7.88 -12.74 12.31
C ALA A 84 -7.03 -13.29 13.45
N ILE A 85 -7.54 -13.32 14.69
CA ILE A 85 -6.85 -13.93 15.85
C ILE A 85 -6.52 -15.40 15.57
N ASP A 86 -7.49 -16.17 15.06
CA ASP A 86 -7.30 -17.59 14.72
C ASP A 86 -6.23 -17.77 13.65
N VAL A 87 -6.18 -16.88 12.65
CA VAL A 87 -5.22 -16.92 11.53
C VAL A 87 -3.80 -16.57 11.98
N ILE A 88 -3.61 -15.49 12.75
CA ILE A 88 -2.27 -15.03 13.14
C ILE A 88 -1.64 -15.91 14.24
N ASN A 89 -2.45 -16.67 14.97
CA ASN A 89 -1.99 -17.67 15.94
C ASN A 89 -2.01 -19.09 15.37
N GLY A 90 -2.43 -19.24 14.11
CA GLY A 90 -2.47 -20.51 13.39
C GLY A 90 -1.09 -21.00 12.93
N PRO A 91 -1.04 -22.15 12.23
CA PRO A 91 0.22 -22.75 11.79
C PRO A 91 0.92 -21.98 10.65
N ASN A 92 0.17 -21.17 9.90
CA ASN A 92 0.66 -20.41 8.75
C ASN A 92 0.23 -18.93 8.86
N PRO A 93 0.74 -18.19 9.85
CA PRO A 93 0.35 -16.81 10.04
C PRO A 93 0.84 -15.94 8.87
N PRO A 94 0.04 -14.97 8.39
CA PRO A 94 0.48 -14.06 7.35
C PRO A 94 1.57 -13.12 7.87
N GLU A 95 2.47 -12.67 7.00
CA GLU A 95 3.49 -11.69 7.39
C GLU A 95 2.87 -10.35 7.81
N TYR A 96 1.78 -9.96 7.16
CA TYR A 96 1.11 -8.69 7.38
C TYR A 96 -0.41 -8.87 7.53
N LEU A 97 -1.04 -7.97 8.28
CA LEU A 97 -2.49 -7.83 8.38
C LEU A 97 -2.83 -6.34 8.33
N LEU A 98 -3.59 -5.93 7.32
CA LEU A 98 -4.19 -4.60 7.30
C LEU A 98 -5.38 -4.58 8.24
N THR A 99 -5.53 -3.50 8.99
CA THR A 99 -6.66 -3.34 9.90
C THR A 99 -7.83 -2.65 9.20
N PHE A 100 -8.53 -1.72 9.84
CA PHE A 100 -9.81 -1.21 9.33
C PHE A 100 -9.64 -0.35 8.07
N ASN A 101 -10.48 -0.61 7.06
CA ASN A 101 -10.50 0.11 5.79
C ASN A 101 -11.57 1.19 5.77
N GLU A 102 -11.13 2.45 5.71
CA GLU A 102 -11.97 3.64 5.61
C GLU A 102 -13.08 3.68 6.68
N PRO A 103 -12.72 3.52 7.96
CA PRO A 103 -13.71 3.47 9.05
C PRO A 103 -14.46 4.79 9.24
N ASP A 104 -13.90 5.90 8.78
CA ASP A 104 -14.46 7.25 8.86
C ASP A 104 -15.49 7.56 7.77
N HIS A 105 -15.71 6.66 6.79
CA HIS A 105 -16.60 6.97 5.67
C HIS A 105 -17.45 5.81 5.15
N ASP A 106 -18.76 6.00 5.19
CA ASP A 106 -19.78 5.23 4.48
C ASP A 106 -20.12 5.93 3.17
N TYR A 107 -19.81 5.32 2.03
CA TYR A 107 -20.08 5.91 0.71
C TYR A 107 -21.57 5.92 0.33
N THR A 108 -22.42 5.19 1.04
CA THR A 108 -23.88 5.21 0.85
C THR A 108 -24.54 6.30 1.70
N THR A 109 -24.11 6.46 2.94
CA THR A 109 -24.76 7.38 3.90
C THR A 109 -24.00 8.69 4.16
N GLY A 110 -22.72 8.75 3.75
CA GLY A 110 -21.79 9.84 4.03
C GLY A 110 -21.32 9.93 5.48
N LYS A 111 -21.74 9.00 6.35
CA LYS A 111 -21.48 9.02 7.80
C LYS A 111 -20.21 8.22 8.16
N VAL A 112 -19.72 8.41 9.38
CA VAL A 112 -18.68 7.55 9.97
C VAL A 112 -19.24 6.14 10.16
N ARG A 113 -18.53 5.12 9.67
CA ARG A 113 -18.93 3.71 9.80
C ARG A 113 -18.55 3.14 11.16
N LEU A 114 -17.32 3.43 11.59
CA LEU A 114 -16.74 2.94 12.82
C LEU A 114 -16.02 4.12 13.49
N THR A 115 -16.54 4.59 14.62
CA THR A 115 -15.92 5.69 15.37
C THR A 115 -14.56 5.23 15.96
N PRO A 116 -13.64 6.16 16.27
CA PRO A 116 -12.37 5.83 16.90
C PRO A 116 -12.51 4.96 18.15
N HIS A 117 -13.43 5.32 19.06
CA HIS A 117 -13.73 4.53 20.25
C HIS A 117 -14.26 3.12 19.92
N ASN A 118 -15.17 2.98 18.96
CA ASN A 118 -15.69 1.66 18.60
C ASN A 118 -14.61 0.81 17.92
N ALA A 119 -13.72 1.41 17.13
CA ALA A 119 -12.58 0.74 16.55
C ALA A 119 -11.58 0.27 17.62
N SER A 120 -11.29 1.10 18.63
CA SER A 120 -10.39 0.74 19.74
C SER A 120 -10.93 -0.45 20.55
N VAL A 121 -12.23 -0.45 20.85
CA VAL A 121 -12.90 -1.58 21.51
C VAL A 121 -12.90 -2.82 20.62
N LEU A 122 -13.14 -2.67 19.32
CA LEU A 122 -13.25 -3.79 18.39
C LEU A 122 -11.90 -4.48 18.16
N ILE A 123 -10.81 -3.73 18.03
CA ILE A 123 -9.48 -4.29 17.76
C ILE A 123 -8.80 -4.86 19.01
N LYS A 124 -9.20 -4.42 20.21
CA LYS A 124 -8.54 -4.78 21.47
C LYS A 124 -8.23 -6.28 21.63
N PRO A 125 -9.16 -7.23 21.36
CA PRO A 125 -8.84 -8.66 21.49
C PRO A 125 -7.73 -9.15 20.56
N LEU A 126 -7.58 -8.52 19.38
CA LEU A 126 -6.49 -8.83 18.46
C LEU A 126 -5.14 -8.36 19.00
N LEU A 127 -5.10 -7.16 19.59
CA LEU A 127 -3.88 -6.59 20.16
C LEU A 127 -3.47 -7.29 21.47
N GLU A 128 -4.41 -7.84 22.23
CA GLU A 128 -4.15 -8.69 23.40
C GLU A 128 -3.63 -10.09 23.03
N SER A 129 -3.81 -10.52 21.77
CA SER A 129 -3.33 -11.82 21.26
C SER A 129 -2.66 -11.68 19.88
N PRO A 130 -1.56 -10.90 19.77
CA PRO A 130 -1.06 -10.40 18.48
C PRO A 130 -0.28 -11.43 17.65
N GLY A 131 -0.17 -12.68 18.10
CA GLY A 131 0.76 -13.65 17.53
C GLY A 131 2.22 -13.19 17.67
N LYS A 132 3.15 -13.92 17.02
CA LYS A 132 4.59 -13.59 17.05
C LYS A 132 5.17 -13.19 15.70
N HIS A 133 4.44 -13.42 14.61
CA HIS A 133 4.94 -13.29 13.25
C HIS A 133 4.31 -12.10 12.51
N THR A 134 3.00 -11.95 12.62
CA THR A 134 2.24 -10.97 11.84
C THR A 134 2.51 -9.55 12.30
N LYS A 135 2.83 -8.67 11.35
CA LYS A 135 2.94 -7.23 11.55
C LYS A 135 1.61 -6.56 11.20
N PHE A 136 1.09 -5.75 12.12
CA PHE A 136 -0.16 -5.02 11.89
C PHE A 136 0.08 -3.70 11.18
N ILE A 137 -0.75 -3.40 10.20
CA ILE A 137 -0.74 -2.11 9.50
C ILE A 137 -1.93 -1.29 10.04
N ALA A 138 -1.67 -0.03 10.37
CA ALA A 138 -2.66 0.85 11.01
C ALA A 138 -3.97 0.96 10.21
N PRO A 139 -5.08 1.36 10.83
CA PRO A 139 -6.30 1.68 10.09
C PRO A 139 -6.04 2.81 9.08
N VAL A 140 -6.82 2.83 8.00
CA VAL A 140 -6.68 3.83 6.93
C VAL A 140 -7.99 4.60 6.74
N PRO A 141 -8.10 5.83 7.24
CA PRO A 141 -9.25 6.68 6.98
C PRO A 141 -9.34 7.08 5.50
N ALA A 142 -10.54 7.13 4.93
CA ALA A 142 -10.81 7.69 3.60
C ALA A 142 -10.42 9.17 3.53
N LYS A 143 -10.56 9.89 4.65
CA LYS A 143 -10.01 11.23 4.84
C LYS A 143 -8.76 11.12 5.70
N GLN A 144 -7.62 10.75 5.11
CA GLN A 144 -6.41 10.42 5.87
C GLN A 144 -5.85 11.57 6.72
N MET A 145 -6.17 12.84 6.40
CA MET A 145 -5.80 14.01 7.21
C MET A 145 -6.84 14.40 8.27
N SER A 146 -7.91 13.64 8.44
CA SER A 146 -8.87 13.85 9.55
C SER A 146 -8.24 13.51 10.91
N SER A 147 -8.95 13.84 11.99
CA SER A 147 -8.55 13.49 13.35
C SER A 147 -8.81 12.03 13.72
N TRP A 148 -9.51 11.27 12.87
CA TRP A 148 -9.98 9.91 13.21
C TRP A 148 -8.84 9.00 13.68
N LEU A 149 -7.69 9.03 12.99
CA LEU A 149 -6.56 8.16 13.32
C LEU A 149 -5.85 8.57 14.61
N ASP A 150 -5.73 9.87 14.88
CA ASP A 150 -5.19 10.39 16.14
C ASP A 150 -6.09 9.98 17.31
N GLU A 151 -7.39 10.23 17.19
CA GLU A 151 -8.40 9.85 18.18
C GLU A 151 -8.41 8.34 18.42
N PHE A 152 -8.21 7.52 17.38
CA PHE A 152 -8.14 6.07 17.53
C PHE A 152 -6.94 5.65 18.35
N PHE A 153 -5.76 6.22 18.07
CA PHE A 153 -4.56 5.96 18.84
C PHE A 153 -4.68 6.44 20.29
N ASP A 154 -5.33 7.58 20.52
CA ASP A 154 -5.60 8.08 21.88
C ASP A 154 -6.55 7.15 22.64
N GLU A 155 -7.60 6.64 22.00
CA GLU A 155 -8.57 5.73 22.61
C GLU A 155 -7.97 4.36 22.96
N CYS A 156 -7.11 3.80 22.10
CA CYS A 156 -6.54 2.47 22.32
C CYS A 156 -5.18 2.47 23.02
N GLN A 157 -4.46 3.61 23.05
CA GLN A 157 -3.05 3.70 23.44
C GLN A 157 -2.17 2.67 22.73
N CYS A 158 -2.43 2.43 21.44
CA CYS A 158 -1.92 1.29 20.69
C CYS A 158 -1.09 1.65 19.45
N LYS A 159 -0.68 2.91 19.30
CA LYS A 159 0.11 3.39 18.15
C LYS A 159 1.34 2.52 17.85
N ASP A 160 2.02 2.05 18.90
CA ASP A 160 3.25 1.25 18.78
C ASP A 160 3.02 -0.21 18.39
N PHE A 161 1.77 -0.71 18.38
CA PHE A 161 1.46 -2.05 17.87
C PHE A 161 1.54 -2.13 16.35
N PHE A 162 1.47 -1.00 15.65
CA PHE A 162 1.45 -0.97 14.20
C PHE A 162 2.86 -0.80 13.65
N ALA A 163 3.19 -1.60 12.64
CA ALA A 163 4.50 -1.59 12.00
C ALA A 163 4.64 -0.53 10.89
N ALA A 164 3.51 -0.03 10.37
CA ALA A 164 3.46 0.99 9.32
C ALA A 164 2.12 1.73 9.34
N TYR A 165 2.14 2.94 8.79
CA TYR A 165 0.93 3.68 8.41
C TYR A 165 0.57 3.40 6.95
N ASN A 166 -0.64 3.78 6.56
CA ASN A 166 -1.02 3.69 5.16
C ASN A 166 -2.03 4.75 4.73
N VAL A 167 -2.09 4.97 3.41
CA VAL A 167 -2.93 5.99 2.76
C VAL A 167 -3.57 5.48 1.48
N HIS A 168 -4.73 6.06 1.15
CA HIS A 168 -5.42 5.91 -0.13
C HIS A 168 -5.33 7.23 -0.91
N ILE A 169 -4.88 7.18 -2.16
CA ILE A 169 -4.55 8.39 -2.93
C ILE A 169 -5.16 8.33 -4.34
N TYR A 170 -6.04 9.28 -4.61
CA TYR A 170 -6.73 9.40 -5.90
C TYR A 170 -6.65 10.83 -6.41
N ARG A 171 -5.77 11.09 -7.37
CA ARG A 171 -5.51 12.43 -7.92
C ARG A 171 -5.38 12.41 -9.43
N GLY A 172 -5.71 13.54 -10.06
CA GLY A 172 -5.67 13.66 -11.52
C GLY A 172 -4.25 13.72 -12.09
N ASN A 173 -3.25 14.05 -11.28
CA ASN A 173 -1.84 14.07 -11.65
C ASN A 173 -0.96 13.57 -10.49
N VAL A 174 0.28 13.18 -10.81
CA VAL A 174 1.19 12.54 -9.86
C VAL A 174 1.76 13.51 -8.83
N GLU A 175 1.89 14.81 -9.14
CA GLU A 175 2.46 15.78 -8.20
C GLU A 175 1.50 16.06 -7.05
N ASP A 176 0.21 16.22 -7.33
CA ASP A 176 -0.81 16.31 -6.29
C ASP A 176 -0.86 15.04 -5.41
N ALA A 177 -0.64 13.87 -6.00
CA ALA A 177 -0.55 12.62 -5.26
C ALA A 177 0.67 12.61 -4.32
N LYS A 178 1.86 12.97 -4.84
CA LYS A 178 3.09 13.07 -4.05
C LYS A 178 2.96 14.06 -2.90
N ASP A 179 2.39 15.23 -3.15
CA ASP A 179 2.23 16.28 -2.14
C ASP A 179 1.30 15.85 -1.01
N GLU A 180 0.21 15.16 -1.33
CA GLU A 180 -0.68 14.61 -0.32
C GLU A 180 -0.04 13.47 0.49
N ILE A 181 0.72 12.60 -0.16
CA ILE A 181 1.47 11.52 0.52
C ILE A 181 2.51 12.11 1.47
N LYS A 182 3.27 13.12 1.03
CA LYS A 182 4.24 13.84 1.87
C LYS A 182 3.54 14.53 3.04
N THR A 183 2.41 15.20 2.80
CA THR A 183 1.63 15.86 3.86
C THR A 183 1.22 14.88 4.96
N PHE A 184 0.79 13.67 4.59
CA PHE A 184 0.46 12.63 5.56
C PHE A 184 1.71 12.12 6.29
N HIS A 185 2.80 11.84 5.56
CA HIS A 185 4.05 11.40 6.15
C HIS A 185 4.62 12.42 7.13
N ASP A 186 4.56 13.72 6.84
CA ASP A 186 5.03 14.78 7.75
C ASP A 186 4.30 14.77 9.11
N LYS A 187 3.03 14.33 9.13
CA LYS A 187 2.26 14.10 10.36
C LYS A 187 2.59 12.76 11.04
N PHE A 188 2.87 11.72 10.26
CA PHE A 188 3.09 10.35 10.71
C PHE A 188 4.41 9.77 10.14
N ASN A 189 5.55 10.30 10.59
CA ASN A 189 6.88 9.98 10.07
C ASN A 189 7.69 8.97 10.92
N ASP A 190 7.14 8.49 12.03
CA ASP A 190 7.87 7.61 12.95
C ASP A 190 7.91 6.15 12.49
N LYS A 191 7.16 5.81 11.43
CA LYS A 191 7.08 4.47 10.85
C LYS A 191 7.03 4.56 9.32
N PRO A 192 7.37 3.47 8.60
CA PRO A 192 7.21 3.40 7.17
C PRO A 192 5.77 3.65 6.71
N LEU A 193 5.63 4.11 5.47
CA LEU A 193 4.36 4.33 4.81
C LEU A 193 4.10 3.29 3.73
N TRP A 194 2.87 2.77 3.72
CA TRP A 194 2.32 2.01 2.61
C TRP A 194 1.27 2.84 1.88
N ILE A 195 1.29 2.80 0.56
CA ILE A 195 0.24 3.38 -0.26
C ILE A 195 -0.66 2.22 -0.67
N THR A 196 -1.70 1.95 0.12
CA THR A 196 -2.54 0.74 0.04
C THR A 196 -3.64 0.84 -1.00
N GLU A 197 -3.89 2.04 -1.50
CA GLU A 197 -4.64 2.28 -2.72
C GLU A 197 -4.07 3.49 -3.46
N ILE A 198 -3.76 3.35 -4.75
CA ILE A 198 -3.41 4.49 -5.60
C ILE A 198 -3.86 4.31 -7.04
N GLY A 199 -4.34 5.39 -7.62
CA GLY A 199 -4.64 5.48 -9.05
C GLY A 199 -5.01 6.90 -9.45
N PRO A 200 -5.06 7.19 -10.76
CA PRO A 200 -5.66 8.43 -11.21
C PRO A 200 -7.13 8.48 -10.77
N GLY A 201 -7.54 9.64 -10.29
CA GLY A 201 -8.83 9.79 -9.64
C GLY A 201 -9.19 11.21 -9.29
N ASN A 202 -10.36 11.38 -8.67
CA ASN A 202 -10.80 12.64 -8.10
C ASN A 202 -11.10 12.46 -6.61
N LYS A 203 -10.94 13.54 -5.84
CA LYS A 203 -11.17 13.52 -4.38
C LYS A 203 -12.64 13.32 -3.99
N THR A 204 -13.57 13.74 -4.83
CA THR A 204 -14.98 13.93 -4.41
C THR A 204 -16.04 13.61 -5.47
N LEU A 205 -15.64 13.37 -6.71
CA LEU A 205 -16.59 13.21 -7.81
C LEU A 205 -16.29 11.92 -8.57
N PRO A 206 -17.34 11.25 -9.10
CA PRO A 206 -17.16 10.25 -10.14
C PRO A 206 -16.20 10.76 -11.19
N CYS A 207 -15.47 9.88 -11.88
CA CYS A 207 -14.58 10.29 -12.95
C CYS A 207 -15.34 10.44 -14.29
N PRO A 208 -15.94 11.61 -14.65
CA PRO A 208 -16.70 11.73 -15.90
C PRO A 208 -15.79 11.65 -17.12
N ASN A 209 -14.55 12.08 -16.97
CA ASN A 209 -13.55 12.19 -18.03
C ASN A 209 -12.30 11.40 -17.60
N PRO A 210 -12.33 10.06 -17.69
CA PRO A 210 -11.15 9.26 -17.40
C PRO A 210 -9.94 9.74 -18.22
N PRO A 211 -8.74 9.78 -17.63
CA PRO A 211 -7.54 10.08 -18.39
C PRO A 211 -7.31 9.00 -19.47
N SER A 212 -6.65 9.40 -20.56
CA SER A 212 -6.20 8.44 -21.57
C SER A 212 -5.26 7.41 -20.94
N TRP A 213 -5.18 6.22 -21.54
CA TRP A 213 -4.27 5.17 -21.10
C TRP A 213 -2.81 5.64 -21.01
N ASP A 214 -2.36 6.50 -21.93
CA ASP A 214 -1.01 7.08 -21.88
C ASP A 214 -0.79 7.94 -20.64
N LYS A 215 -1.79 8.76 -20.26
CA LYS A 215 -1.72 9.59 -19.05
C LYS A 215 -1.73 8.72 -17.79
N THR A 216 -2.57 7.68 -17.74
CA THR A 216 -2.56 6.72 -16.63
C THR A 216 -1.24 5.98 -16.53
N THR A 217 -0.69 5.53 -17.66
CA THR A 217 0.60 4.83 -17.74
C THR A 217 1.72 5.73 -17.22
N LYS A 218 1.72 7.01 -17.61
CA LYS A 218 2.68 8.00 -17.13
C LYS A 218 2.57 8.19 -15.62
N PHE A 219 1.36 8.39 -15.10
CA PHE A 219 1.12 8.50 -13.65
C PHE A 219 1.67 7.29 -12.90
N MET A 220 1.38 6.07 -13.39
CA MET A 220 1.84 4.82 -12.80
C MET A 220 3.37 4.73 -12.76
N LYS A 221 4.04 5.00 -13.88
CA LYS A 221 5.51 4.97 -13.94
C LYS A 221 6.15 5.99 -13.00
N GLU A 222 5.62 7.22 -12.98
CA GLU A 222 6.16 8.30 -12.16
C GLU A 222 5.97 8.05 -10.65
N ILE A 223 4.84 7.48 -10.23
CA ILE A 223 4.62 7.20 -8.81
C ILE A 223 5.49 6.05 -8.31
N TYR A 224 5.70 5.01 -9.11
CA TYR A 224 6.57 3.89 -8.73
C TYR A 224 8.05 4.28 -8.74
N ALA A 225 8.50 5.06 -9.72
CA ALA A 225 9.85 5.62 -9.72
C ALA A 225 10.10 6.49 -8.48
N TRP A 226 9.13 7.35 -8.12
CA TRP A 226 9.25 8.14 -6.89
C TRP A 226 9.22 7.29 -5.61
N GLY A 227 8.36 6.27 -5.54
CA GLY A 227 8.32 5.33 -4.42
C GLY A 227 9.66 4.66 -4.17
N GLN A 228 10.34 4.24 -5.24
CA GLN A 228 11.67 3.64 -5.17
C GLN A 228 12.74 4.58 -4.64
N SER A 229 12.69 5.85 -5.03
CA SER A 229 13.65 6.86 -4.57
C SER A 229 13.34 7.39 -3.17
N THR A 230 12.28 6.90 -2.52
CA THR A 230 11.76 7.43 -1.27
C THR A 230 11.81 6.35 -0.18
N GLU A 231 12.85 6.39 0.64
CA GLU A 231 13.20 5.31 1.59
C GLU A 231 12.08 4.92 2.58
N TRP A 232 11.21 5.87 2.94
CA TRP A 232 10.10 5.63 3.87
C TRP A 232 8.84 5.06 3.20
N ILE A 233 8.81 4.91 1.88
CA ILE A 233 7.73 4.23 1.15
C ILE A 233 8.11 2.77 0.92
N HIS A 234 7.43 1.85 1.60
CA HIS A 234 7.79 0.42 1.53
C HIS A 234 6.94 -0.37 0.54
N LYS A 235 5.68 0.02 0.32
CA LYS A 235 4.75 -0.68 -0.58
C LYS A 235 3.80 0.27 -1.27
N ILE A 236 3.51 0.00 -2.54
CA ILE A 236 2.53 0.71 -3.35
C ILE A 236 1.60 -0.31 -4.01
N PHE A 237 0.31 -0.17 -3.74
CA PHE A 237 -0.76 -1.02 -4.25
C PHE A 237 -1.54 -0.25 -5.32
N TRP A 238 -1.31 -0.62 -6.58
CA TRP A 238 -2.05 -0.06 -7.70
C TRP A 238 -3.52 -0.47 -7.63
N ASN A 239 -4.42 0.51 -7.54
CA ASN A 239 -5.86 0.28 -7.63
C ASN A 239 -6.29 0.60 -9.07
N THR A 240 -6.56 -0.38 -9.93
CA THR A 240 -7.02 -1.75 -9.62
C THR A 240 -6.46 -2.82 -10.57
N GLY A 241 -6.41 -4.06 -10.10
CA GLY A 241 -6.16 -5.23 -10.94
C GLY A 241 -7.34 -5.63 -11.83
N ASN A 242 -8.59 -5.27 -11.47
CA ASN A 242 -9.80 -5.64 -12.23
C ASN A 242 -10.69 -4.44 -12.52
N GLN A 243 -11.37 -4.43 -13.67
CA GLN A 243 -12.37 -3.42 -13.98
C GLN A 243 -13.41 -3.31 -12.86
N ILE A 244 -13.63 -2.08 -12.39
CA ILE A 244 -14.63 -1.75 -11.40
C ILE A 244 -15.95 -1.61 -12.15
N THR A 245 -16.79 -2.65 -12.09
CA THR A 245 -18.11 -2.66 -12.74
C THR A 245 -19.22 -2.20 -11.80
N SER A 246 -18.88 -1.68 -10.63
CA SER A 246 -19.82 -1.28 -9.58
C SER A 246 -19.68 0.21 -9.31
N HIS A 247 -20.78 0.96 -9.46
CA HIS A 247 -20.86 2.42 -9.27
C HIS A 247 -20.53 2.92 -7.84
N VAL A 248 -20.10 2.05 -6.92
CA VAL A 248 -19.80 2.41 -5.53
C VAL A 248 -18.39 2.94 -5.33
N ASP A 249 -17.45 2.57 -6.19
CA ASP A 249 -16.09 3.15 -6.22
C ASP A 249 -15.94 3.97 -7.50
N ASN A 250 -16.37 5.23 -7.42
CA ASN A 250 -16.46 6.15 -8.54
C ASN A 250 -15.25 7.10 -8.63
N ASN A 251 -14.39 7.09 -7.61
CA ASN A 251 -13.23 7.99 -7.50
C ASN A 251 -12.03 7.50 -8.32
N VAL A 252 -12.04 6.24 -8.76
CA VAL A 252 -10.97 5.61 -9.55
C VAL A 252 -11.23 5.78 -11.06
N CYS A 253 -10.25 6.31 -11.79
CA CYS A 253 -10.35 6.59 -13.21
C CYS A 253 -9.47 5.66 -14.06
N ASN A 254 -10.04 4.80 -14.90
CA ASN A 254 -9.29 4.12 -15.98
C ASN A 254 -7.92 3.53 -15.57
N SER A 255 -7.90 2.84 -14.44
CA SER A 255 -6.70 2.30 -13.79
C SER A 255 -6.69 0.78 -13.74
N TYR A 256 -7.64 0.10 -14.39
CA TYR A 256 -7.74 -1.34 -14.32
C TYR A 256 -6.72 -2.04 -15.22
N LEU A 257 -6.03 -3.04 -14.68
CA LEU A 257 -5.05 -3.85 -15.43
C LEU A 257 -5.73 -4.91 -16.30
N LEU A 258 -6.88 -5.44 -15.86
CA LEU A 258 -7.70 -6.40 -16.59
C LEU A 258 -9.12 -5.88 -16.72
N ASP A 259 -9.72 -6.04 -17.89
CA ASP A 259 -11.11 -5.65 -18.14
C ASP A 259 -12.13 -6.63 -17.53
N GLY A 260 -13.43 -6.39 -17.78
CA GLY A 260 -14.52 -7.24 -17.30
C GLY A 260 -14.51 -8.68 -17.83
N ASN A 261 -13.82 -8.94 -18.95
CA ASN A 261 -13.63 -10.27 -19.55
C ASN A 261 -12.33 -10.94 -19.09
N ASN A 262 -11.57 -10.29 -18.20
CA ASN A 262 -10.22 -10.68 -17.78
C ASN A 262 -9.16 -10.54 -18.87
N ASP A 263 -9.44 -9.73 -19.89
CA ASP A 263 -8.47 -9.42 -20.95
C ASP A 263 -7.54 -8.28 -20.50
N PRO A 264 -6.26 -8.30 -20.91
CA PRO A 264 -5.32 -7.22 -20.63
C PRO A 264 -5.80 -5.86 -21.15
N THR A 265 -5.67 -4.82 -20.33
CA THR A 265 -5.77 -3.44 -20.79
C THR A 265 -4.40 -2.93 -21.25
N PRO A 266 -4.33 -1.74 -21.88
CA PRO A 266 -3.06 -1.09 -22.18
C PRO A 266 -2.15 -0.81 -20.95
N LEU A 267 -2.64 -0.97 -19.71
CA LEU A 267 -1.82 -0.80 -18.51
C LEU A 267 -1.09 -2.06 -18.06
N LEU A 268 -1.58 -3.25 -18.39
CA LEU A 268 -1.02 -4.49 -17.83
C LEU A 268 0.45 -4.66 -18.22
N ASP A 269 0.78 -4.44 -19.49
CA ASP A 269 2.14 -4.57 -19.98
C ASP A 269 3.09 -3.53 -19.37
N PRO A 270 2.77 -2.21 -19.36
CA PRO A 270 3.57 -1.23 -18.63
C PRO A 270 3.70 -1.51 -17.13
N PHE A 271 2.68 -2.06 -16.47
CA PHE A 271 2.73 -2.44 -15.06
C PHE A 271 3.74 -3.57 -14.86
N ASN A 272 3.65 -4.64 -15.66
CA ASN A 272 4.55 -5.78 -15.58
C ASN A 272 6.02 -5.45 -15.93
N HIS A 273 6.25 -4.32 -16.61
CA HIS A 273 7.57 -3.80 -16.95
C HIS A 273 7.96 -2.57 -16.12
N LEU A 274 7.36 -2.36 -14.95
CA LEU A 274 7.78 -1.30 -14.03
C LEU A 274 9.25 -1.51 -13.64
N THR A 275 10.08 -0.58 -14.10
CA THR A 275 11.45 -0.39 -13.65
C THR A 275 11.45 0.87 -12.81
N CYS A 276 11.85 0.76 -11.55
CA CYS A 276 11.95 1.92 -10.70
C CYS A 276 13.40 2.41 -10.72
N SER A 277 13.61 3.58 -11.35
CA SER A 277 14.91 4.20 -11.60
C SER A 277 15.24 5.29 -10.59
#